data_AF-A0A6M0IK59-F1
#
_entry.id   AF-A0A6M0IK59-F1
#
_cell.length_a   1.000
_cell.length_b   1.000
_cell.length_c   1.000
_cell.angle_alpha   90.00
_cell.angle_beta   90.00
_cell.angle_gamma   90.00
#
_symmetry.space_group_name_H-M   'P 1'
#
loop_
_entity.id
_entity.type
_entity.pdbx_description
1 polymer ?
#
loop_
_entity_poly.entity_id
_entity_poly.type
_entity_poly.pdbx_seq_one_letter_code
_entity_poly.pdbx_strand_id
1 'polypeptide(L)'
;MEPALHASDQPQQVMPLLADYDRWLAFLTACRLATRHYDQQLKRIKRTNPQLETLSNYLRDCMRHRTVFFGKLATLLATRTDQLRTDPTNADLVQRLTHAHPVLQLMIGQLTTAFAEIEDAYQSFPFLTTRDTPPVIQN
;
A
#
# COMPACT_ATOMS: atom_id res chain seq x y z
N MET A 1 -5.14 44.94 19.75
CA MET A 1 -6.36 44.13 19.64
C MET A 1 -5.97 42.82 18.97
N GLU A 2 -6.15 41.72 19.70
CA GLU A 2 -5.67 40.37 19.38
C GLU A 2 -6.33 39.78 18.12
N PRO A 3 -5.63 38.94 17.35
CA PRO A 3 -6.26 38.00 16.42
C PRO A 3 -6.37 36.64 17.10
N ALA A 4 -7.57 36.23 17.49
CA ALA A 4 -7.84 34.89 18.02
C ALA A 4 -9.05 34.28 17.29
N LEU A 5 -8.82 33.79 16.07
CA LEU A 5 -9.84 33.13 15.24
C LEU A 5 -9.22 32.02 14.36
N HIS A 6 -8.50 31.06 14.94
CA HIS A 6 -8.08 29.85 14.20
C HIS A 6 -8.09 28.54 15.01
N ALA A 7 -8.50 28.54 16.28
CA ALA A 7 -8.47 27.34 17.12
C ALA A 7 -9.66 26.38 16.90
N SER A 8 -10.71 26.79 16.16
CA SER A 8 -11.97 26.04 16.07
C SER A 8 -12.06 25.04 14.92
N ASP A 9 -11.18 25.10 13.92
CA ASP A 9 -11.25 24.26 12.70
C ASP A 9 -10.33 23.02 12.74
N GLN A 10 -9.40 22.95 13.70
CA GLN A 10 -8.45 21.85 13.82
C GLN A 10 -9.09 20.46 14.02
N PRO A 11 -10.09 20.26 14.92
CA PRO A 11 -10.65 18.93 15.12
C PRO A 11 -11.46 18.41 13.92
N GLN A 12 -11.99 19.31 13.06
CA GLN A 12 -12.73 18.91 11.86
C GLN A 12 -11.82 18.37 10.75
N GLN A 13 -10.57 18.80 10.67
CA GLN A 13 -9.61 18.34 9.65
C GLN A 13 -8.85 17.07 10.06
N VAL A 14 -8.71 16.80 11.36
CA VAL A 14 -7.96 15.63 11.87
C VAL A 14 -8.68 14.31 11.56
N MET A 15 -10.01 14.27 11.68
CA MET A 15 -10.80 13.06 11.44
C MET A 15 -10.70 12.51 9.99
N PRO A 16 -10.92 13.30 8.92
CA PRO A 16 -10.77 12.80 7.56
C PRO A 16 -9.32 12.45 7.22
N LEU A 17 -8.35 13.22 7.72
CA LEU A 17 -6.93 12.92 7.56
C LEU A 17 -6.58 11.56 8.19
N LEU A 18 -7.05 11.29 9.41
CA LEU A 18 -6.83 10.02 10.09
C LEU A 18 -7.47 8.85 9.32
N ALA A 19 -8.69 9.03 8.82
CA ALA A 19 -9.41 8.02 8.05
C ALA A 19 -8.67 7.65 6.75
N ASP A 20 -8.13 8.63 6.03
CA ASP A 20 -7.34 8.38 4.82
C ASP A 20 -6.06 7.60 5.14
N TYR A 21 -5.35 7.98 6.21
CA TYR A 21 -4.14 7.30 6.63
C TYR A 21 -4.41 5.87 7.11
N ASP A 22 -5.54 5.61 7.77
CA ASP A 22 -5.98 4.27 8.16
C ASP A 22 -6.33 3.41 6.95
N ARG A 23 -7.05 3.98 5.98
CA ARG A 23 -7.34 3.30 4.72
C ARG A 23 -6.05 2.91 3.99
N TRP A 24 -5.09 3.81 3.94
CA TRP A 24 -3.77 3.55 3.33
C TRP A 24 -3.00 2.48 4.09
N LEU A 25 -3.00 2.51 5.42
CA LEU A 25 -2.36 1.47 6.23
C LEU A 25 -2.97 0.09 5.97
N ALA A 26 -4.29 0.00 5.86
CA ALA A 26 -4.99 -1.23 5.52
C ALA A 26 -4.61 -1.73 4.11
N PHE A 27 -4.60 -0.85 3.11
CA PHE A 27 -4.18 -1.16 1.75
C PHE A 27 -2.74 -1.70 1.68
N LEU A 28 -1.80 -1.03 2.36
CA LEU A 28 -0.40 -1.45 2.40
C LEU A 28 -0.23 -2.82 3.07
N THR A 29 -1.03 -3.08 4.10
CA THR A 29 -1.06 -4.36 4.80
C THR A 29 -1.59 -5.48 3.90
N ALA A 30 -2.67 -5.22 3.16
CA ALA A 30 -3.23 -6.16 2.18
C ALA A 30 -2.23 -6.45 1.05
N CYS A 31 -1.57 -5.43 0.51
CA CYS A 31 -0.52 -5.56 -0.50
C CYS A 31 0.63 -6.48 -0.04
N ARG A 32 1.01 -6.39 1.24
CA ARG A 32 2.05 -7.27 1.83
C ARG A 32 1.60 -8.72 1.88
N LEU A 33 0.33 -8.98 2.19
CA LEU A 33 -0.23 -10.34 2.23
C LEU A 33 -0.34 -10.93 0.83
N ALA A 34 -0.87 -10.18 -0.14
CA ALA A 34 -0.96 -10.60 -1.53
C ALA A 34 0.41 -10.93 -2.11
N THR A 35 1.46 -10.18 -1.74
CA THR A 35 2.82 -10.48 -2.22
C THR A 35 3.33 -11.85 -1.77
N ARG A 36 2.97 -12.32 -0.57
CA ARG A 36 3.32 -13.67 -0.11
C ARG A 36 2.62 -14.74 -0.95
N HIS A 37 1.36 -14.51 -1.30
CA HIS A 37 0.61 -15.39 -2.18
C HIS A 37 1.25 -15.47 -3.58
N TYR A 38 1.61 -14.32 -4.17
CA TYR A 38 2.32 -14.26 -5.45
C TYR A 38 3.68 -14.98 -5.42
N ASP A 39 4.47 -14.84 -4.35
CA ASP A 39 5.75 -15.56 -4.22
C ASP A 39 5.56 -17.08 -4.22
N GLN A 40 4.51 -17.59 -3.54
CA GLN A 40 4.17 -19.02 -3.55
C GLN A 40 3.73 -19.50 -4.93
N GLN A 41 2.90 -18.72 -5.63
CA GLN A 41 2.47 -19.08 -6.98
C GLN A 41 3.61 -19.06 -8.00
N LEU A 42 4.51 -18.07 -7.94
CA LEU A 42 5.69 -18.01 -8.81
C LEU A 42 6.67 -19.16 -8.53
N LYS A 43 6.81 -19.58 -7.27
CA LYS A 43 7.55 -20.81 -6.92
C LYS A 43 6.91 -22.06 -7.55
N ARG A 44 5.57 -22.15 -7.56
CA ARG A 44 4.85 -23.26 -8.19
C ARG A 44 5.03 -23.27 -9.71
N ILE A 45 4.85 -22.13 -10.37
CA ILE A 45 5.07 -21.99 -11.82
C ILE A 45 6.50 -22.38 -12.19
N LYS A 46 7.50 -21.87 -11.46
CA LYS A 46 8.90 -22.23 -11.67
C LYS A 46 9.12 -23.75 -11.60
N ARG A 47 8.51 -24.43 -10.62
CA ARG A 47 8.60 -25.89 -10.47
C ARG A 47 7.94 -26.63 -11.62
N THR A 48 6.79 -26.17 -12.09
CA THR A 48 6.02 -26.82 -13.17
C THR A 48 6.58 -26.49 -14.56
N ASN A 49 7.21 -25.33 -14.73
CA ASN A 49 7.72 -24.82 -16.00
C ASN A 49 9.15 -24.28 -15.84
N PRO A 50 10.17 -25.16 -15.83
CA PRO A 50 11.57 -24.76 -15.63
C PRO A 50 12.06 -23.70 -16.64
N GLN A 51 11.53 -23.71 -17.87
CA GLN A 51 11.81 -22.71 -18.90
C GLN A 51 11.41 -21.27 -18.52
N LEU A 52 10.53 -21.10 -17.53
CA LEU A 52 10.10 -19.80 -17.01
C LEU A 52 10.88 -19.38 -15.76
N GLU A 53 11.97 -20.07 -15.41
CA GLU A 53 12.74 -19.80 -14.19
C GLU A 53 13.25 -18.36 -14.13
N THR A 54 13.86 -17.86 -15.20
CA THR A 54 14.42 -16.49 -15.24
C THR A 54 13.34 -15.44 -15.01
N LEU A 55 12.20 -15.59 -15.70
CA LEU A 55 11.06 -14.69 -15.55
C LEU A 55 10.44 -14.79 -14.15
N SER A 56 10.29 -16.01 -13.62
CA SER A 56 9.74 -16.23 -12.28
C SER A 56 10.65 -15.65 -11.20
N ASN A 57 11.97 -15.77 -11.33
CA ASN A 57 12.93 -15.18 -10.40
C ASN A 57 12.89 -13.64 -10.48
N TYR A 58 12.87 -13.08 -11.70
CA TYR A 58 12.75 -11.63 -11.91
C TYR A 58 11.49 -11.04 -11.25
N LEU A 59 10.32 -11.65 -11.51
CA LEU A 59 9.06 -11.22 -10.91
C LEU A 59 9.09 -11.33 -9.37
N ARG A 60 9.73 -12.36 -8.82
CA ARG A 60 9.89 -12.51 -7.36
C ARG A 60 10.78 -11.42 -6.75
N ASP A 61 11.86 -11.03 -7.42
CA ASP A 61 12.73 -9.95 -6.96
C ASP A 61 12.03 -8.60 -7.01
N CYS A 62 11.27 -8.31 -8.07
CA CYS A 62 10.40 -7.14 -8.15
C CYS A 62 9.41 -7.10 -6.97
N MET A 63 8.75 -8.22 -6.69
CA MET A 63 7.79 -8.34 -5.60
C MET A 63 8.44 -8.23 -4.20
N ARG A 64 9.68 -8.70 -4.06
CA ARG A 64 10.45 -8.55 -2.81
C ARG A 64 10.79 -7.08 -2.54
N HIS A 65 11.30 -6.35 -3.52
CA HIS A 65 11.61 -4.92 -3.37
C HIS A 65 10.35 -4.11 -3.04
N ARG A 66 9.25 -4.40 -3.74
CA ARG A 66 7.91 -3.87 -3.44
C ARG A 66 7.51 -4.11 -1.98
N THR A 67 7.64 -5.35 -1.48
CA THR A 67 7.29 -5.70 -0.10
C THR A 67 8.09 -4.92 0.92
N VAL A 68 9.40 -4.77 0.70
CA VAL A 68 10.29 -4.01 1.59
C VAL A 68 9.89 -2.54 1.62
N PHE A 69 9.64 -1.95 0.45
CA PHE A 69 9.19 -0.56 0.34
C PHE A 69 7.89 -0.33 1.12
N PHE A 70 6.87 -1.16 0.90
CA PHE A 70 5.60 -1.05 1.60
C PHE A 70 5.67 -1.33 3.08
N GLY A 71 6.51 -2.28 3.49
CA GLY A 71 6.74 -2.53 4.91
C GLY A 71 7.25 -1.27 5.61
N LYS A 72 8.22 -0.57 5.00
CA LYS A 72 8.75 0.69 5.54
C LYS A 72 7.69 1.78 5.57
N LEU A 73 6.92 1.93 4.48
CA LEU A 73 5.87 2.94 4.40
C LEU A 73 4.75 2.67 5.41
N ALA A 74 4.31 1.43 5.56
CA ALA A 74 3.29 1.03 6.53
C ALA A 74 3.74 1.30 7.97
N THR A 75 4.99 0.98 8.32
CA THR A 75 5.53 1.29 9.65
C THR A 75 5.56 2.79 9.90
N LEU A 76 5.99 3.58 8.90
CA LEU A 76 6.04 5.04 9.02
C LEU A 76 4.63 5.61 9.21
N LEU A 77 3.66 5.20 8.38
CA LEU A 77 2.28 5.65 8.47
C LEU A 77 1.66 5.24 9.80
N ALA A 78 1.79 3.99 10.24
CA ALA A 78 1.30 3.53 11.54
C ALA A 78 1.83 4.40 12.68
N THR A 79 3.15 4.67 12.70
CA THR A 79 3.77 5.53 13.71
C THR A 79 3.16 6.93 13.72
N ARG A 80 2.91 7.53 12.55
CA ARG A 80 2.33 8.88 12.45
C ARG A 80 0.84 8.91 12.80
N THR A 81 0.09 7.90 12.37
CA THR A 81 -1.33 7.73 12.72
C THR A 81 -1.49 7.53 14.24
N ASP A 82 -0.64 6.72 14.87
CA ASP A 82 -0.68 6.49 16.32
C ASP A 82 -0.30 7.75 17.12
N GLN A 83 0.67 8.52 16.62
CA GLN A 83 1.00 9.84 17.18
C GLN A 83 -0.19 10.80 17.08
N LEU A 84 -0.87 10.83 15.94
CA LEU A 84 -2.04 11.69 15.73
C LEU A 84 -3.25 11.26 16.58
N ARG A 85 -3.41 9.95 16.86
CA ARG A 85 -4.43 9.46 17.80
C ARG A 85 -4.13 9.84 19.24
N THR A 86 -2.85 9.79 19.63
CA THR A 86 -2.41 10.07 21.00
C THR A 86 -2.41 11.57 21.29
N ASP A 87 -2.07 12.40 20.31
CA ASP A 87 -2.05 13.86 20.40
C ASP A 87 -2.69 14.49 19.14
N PRO A 88 -4.04 14.50 19.06
CA PRO A 88 -4.76 15.04 17.91
C PRO A 88 -4.68 16.57 17.82
N THR A 89 -4.22 17.24 18.88
CA THR A 89 -4.03 18.70 18.94
C THR A 89 -2.67 19.15 18.43
N ASN A 90 -1.81 18.22 18.01
CA ASN A 90 -0.48 18.52 17.51
C ASN A 90 -0.52 19.20 16.12
N ALA A 91 -0.68 20.52 16.11
CA ALA A 91 -0.81 21.31 14.89
C ALA A 91 0.35 21.10 13.91
N ASP A 92 1.57 20.94 14.42
CA ASP A 92 2.78 20.72 13.63
C ASP A 92 2.75 19.36 12.90
N LEU A 93 2.31 18.31 13.60
CA LEU A 93 2.11 16.99 13.01
C LEU A 93 0.98 17.01 11.98
N VAL A 94 -0.16 17.64 12.30
CA VAL A 94 -1.30 17.78 11.39
C VAL A 94 -0.88 18.50 10.10
N GLN A 95 -0.14 19.59 10.21
CA GLN A 95 0.33 20.35 9.05
C GLN A 95 1.28 19.52 8.17
N ARG A 96 2.23 18.81 8.77
CA ARG A 96 3.17 17.94 8.03
C ARG A 96 2.46 16.80 7.32
N LEU A 97 1.51 16.15 7.99
CA LEU A 97 0.72 15.07 7.40
C LEU A 97 -0.21 15.57 6.29
N THR A 98 -0.80 16.75 6.46
CA THR A 98 -1.60 17.40 5.43
C THR A 98 -0.75 17.75 4.20
N HIS A 99 0.46 18.25 4.41
CA HIS A 99 1.38 18.56 3.31
C HIS A 99 1.89 17.30 2.58
N ALA A 100 2.12 16.22 3.31
CA ALA A 100 2.56 14.94 2.74
C ALA A 100 1.44 14.16 2.04
N HIS A 101 0.18 14.40 2.43
CA HIS A 101 -1.01 13.68 1.94
C HIS A 101 -1.10 13.58 0.41
N PRO A 102 -0.99 14.65 -0.41
CA PRO A 102 -1.13 14.52 -1.87
C PRO A 102 -0.04 13.66 -2.51
N VAL A 103 1.19 13.70 -1.97
CA VAL A 103 2.29 12.86 -2.46
C VAL A 103 2.02 11.40 -2.11
N LEU A 104 1.56 11.12 -0.89
CA LEU A 104 1.18 9.77 -0.48
C LEU A 104 0.02 9.22 -1.30
N GLN A 105 -1.01 10.02 -1.55
CA GLN A 105 -2.14 9.69 -2.41
C GLN A 105 -1.67 9.31 -3.82
N LEU A 106 -0.79 10.12 -4.42
CA LEU A 106 -0.23 9.85 -5.75
C LEU A 106 0.55 8.54 -5.78
N MET A 107 1.45 8.34 -4.80
CA MET A 107 2.26 7.13 -4.72
C MET A 107 1.40 5.87 -4.55
N ILE A 108 0.39 5.92 -3.69
CA ILE A 108 -0.55 4.81 -3.48
C ILE A 108 -1.35 4.52 -4.75
N GLY A 109 -1.78 5.56 -5.46
CA GLY A 109 -2.45 5.43 -6.76
C GLY A 109 -1.57 4.72 -7.79
N GLN A 110 -0.34 5.20 -8.00
CA GLN A 110 0.62 4.59 -8.91
C GLN A 110 0.90 3.12 -8.58
N LEU A 111 1.03 2.82 -7.29
CA LEU A 111 1.27 1.47 -6.81
C LEU A 111 0.07 0.54 -7.06
N THR A 112 -1.15 1.05 -6.88
CA THR A 112 -2.38 0.31 -7.20
C THR A 112 -2.42 -0.05 -8.69
N THR A 113 -2.14 0.90 -9.57
CA THR A 113 -2.07 0.66 -11.03
C THR A 113 -1.03 -0.39 -11.38
N ALA A 114 0.19 -0.27 -10.83
CA ALA A 114 1.25 -1.23 -11.08
C ALA A 114 0.88 -2.65 -10.64
N PHE A 115 0.03 -2.82 -9.61
CA PHE A 115 -0.47 -4.16 -9.25
C PHE A 115 -1.50 -4.67 -10.21
N ALA A 116 -2.46 -3.85 -10.62
CA ALA A 116 -3.41 -4.27 -11.64
C ALA A 116 -2.67 -4.76 -12.90
N GLU A 117 -1.62 -4.06 -13.34
CA GLU A 117 -0.80 -4.47 -14.50
C GLU A 117 -0.05 -5.79 -14.28
N ILE A 118 0.57 -5.99 -13.11
CA ILE A 118 1.26 -7.25 -12.80
C ILE A 118 0.26 -8.42 -12.72
N GLU A 119 -0.92 -8.19 -12.15
CA GLU A 119 -1.98 -9.19 -12.04
C GLU A 119 -2.55 -9.56 -13.42
N ASP A 120 -2.78 -8.58 -14.28
CA ASP A 120 -3.23 -8.79 -15.65
C ASP A 120 -2.16 -9.50 -16.51
N ALA A 121 -0.90 -9.07 -16.39
CA ALA A 121 0.23 -9.75 -17.02
C ALA A 121 0.38 -11.20 -16.53
N TYR A 122 0.08 -11.45 -15.25
CA TYR A 122 0.08 -12.80 -14.70
C TYR A 122 -1.06 -13.63 -15.29
N GLN A 123 -2.31 -13.13 -15.26
CA GLN A 123 -3.50 -13.83 -15.76
C GLN A 123 -3.46 -14.11 -17.26
N SER A 124 -2.77 -13.26 -18.03
CA SER A 124 -2.59 -13.44 -19.48
C SER A 124 -1.58 -14.53 -19.86
N PHE A 125 -0.88 -15.16 -18.90
CA PHE A 125 -0.02 -16.29 -19.21
C PHE A 125 -0.85 -17.53 -19.64
N PRO A 126 -0.64 -18.07 -20.86
CA PRO A 126 -1.47 -19.10 -21.47
C PRO A 126 -1.41 -20.48 -20.78
N PHE A 127 -0.69 -20.61 -19.67
CA PHE A 127 -0.53 -21.85 -18.90
C PHE A 127 -1.28 -21.85 -17.56
N LEU A 128 -1.96 -20.76 -17.19
CA LEU A 128 -2.83 -20.70 -16.00
C LEU A 128 -4.25 -21.22 -16.29
N THR A 129 -4.38 -22.46 -16.79
CA THR A 129 -5.68 -23.06 -17.09
C THR A 129 -6.26 -23.91 -15.97
N THR A 130 -5.75 -23.83 -14.74
CA THR A 130 -6.35 -24.54 -13.60
C THR A 130 -6.61 -23.59 -12.44
N ARG A 131 -7.88 -23.15 -12.36
CA ARG A 131 -8.66 -22.79 -11.17
C ARG A 131 -7.82 -22.61 -9.89
N ASP A 132 -7.33 -21.40 -9.67
CA ASP A 132 -6.96 -20.91 -8.34
C ASP A 132 -7.05 -19.37 -8.42
N THR A 133 -8.29 -18.87 -8.42
CA THR A 133 -8.59 -17.44 -8.45
C THR A 133 -7.95 -16.80 -7.21
N PRO A 134 -7.06 -15.80 -7.37
CA PRO A 134 -6.52 -15.08 -6.21
C PRO A 134 -7.64 -14.33 -5.48
N PRO A 135 -7.48 -14.06 -4.17
CA PRO A 135 -8.45 -13.27 -3.42
C PRO A 135 -8.54 -11.86 -4.03
N VAL A 136 -9.75 -11.46 -4.40
CA VAL A 136 -10.03 -10.12 -4.90
C VAL A 136 -9.72 -9.12 -3.77
N ILE A 137 -8.73 -8.25 -3.99
CA ILE A 137 -8.50 -7.10 -3.10
C ILE A 137 -9.59 -6.08 -3.46
N GLN A 138 -10.63 -5.98 -2.63
CA GLN A 138 -11.66 -4.96 -2.77
C GLN A 138 -11.20 -3.65 -2.12
N ASN A 139 -11.45 -2.54 -2.83
CA ASN A 139 -11.08 -1.16 -2.47
C ASN A 139 -12.07 -0.48 -1.52
#